data_AF-A0A928XVN9-F1
#
_entry.id   AF-A0A928XVN9-F1
#
_cell.length_a   1.000
_cell.length_b   1.000
_cell.length_c   1.000
_cell.angle_alpha   90.00
_cell.angle_beta   90.00
_cell.angle_gamma   90.00
#
_symmetry.space_group_name_H-M   'P 1'
#
loop_
_entity.id
_entity.type
_entity.pdbx_description
1 polymer ?
#
loop_
_entity_poly.entity_id
_entity_poly.type
_entity_poly.pdbx_seq_one_letter_code
_entity_poly.pdbx_strand_id
1 'polypeptide(L)'
;MTEKSPVNWAQIEAKPAFQALLGRKARFIISSTLFFVAYYFALPVLVGYFPDLMKKEVLGRLNLAYLFALSQFFMAWALAWIYTRKAAQWDKEAAEVVQGH
;
A
#
# COMPACT_ATOMS: atom_id res chain seq x y z
N MET A 1 2.65 -2.89 -42.11
CA MET A 1 3.13 -3.09 -40.73
C MET A 1 2.83 -1.81 -39.99
N THR A 2 1.86 -1.82 -39.06
CA THR A 2 1.41 -0.59 -38.38
C THR A 2 2.49 -0.17 -37.38
N GLU A 3 3.24 0.87 -37.70
CA GLU A 3 4.26 1.46 -36.86
C GLU A 3 3.57 2.12 -35.65
N LYS A 4 3.58 1.44 -34.49
CA LYS A 4 3.21 2.07 -33.21
C LYS A 4 4.26 3.13 -32.93
N SER A 5 3.99 4.38 -33.29
CA SER A 5 4.83 5.53 -32.91
C SER A 5 5.14 5.41 -31.40
N PRO A 6 6.41 5.49 -30.98
CA PRO A 6 6.77 5.33 -29.59
C PRO A 6 6.06 6.44 -28.81
N VAL A 7 5.16 6.03 -27.90
CA VAL A 7 4.46 6.95 -27.00
C VAL A 7 5.51 7.88 -26.40
N ASN A 8 5.40 9.19 -26.67
CA ASN A 8 6.40 10.16 -26.25
C ASN A 8 6.17 10.50 -24.77
N TRP A 9 6.58 9.58 -23.89
CA TRP A 9 6.35 9.62 -22.44
C TRP A 9 6.81 10.94 -21.81
N ALA A 10 7.88 11.56 -22.35
CA ALA A 10 8.41 12.84 -21.87
C ALA A 10 7.41 14.01 -22.02
N GLN A 11 6.58 14.02 -23.07
CA GLN A 11 5.55 15.05 -23.25
C GLN A 11 4.32 14.83 -22.36
N ILE A 12 4.02 13.57 -22.03
CA ILE A 12 2.91 13.20 -21.15
C ILE A 12 3.29 13.48 -19.67
N GLU A 13 4.53 13.18 -19.30
CA GLU A 13 5.08 13.39 -17.96
C GLU A 13 5.25 14.87 -17.59
N ALA A 14 5.46 15.73 -18.59
CA ALA A 14 5.50 17.19 -18.43
C ALA A 14 4.12 17.83 -18.19
N LYS A 15 3.01 17.10 -18.38
CA LYS A 15 1.67 17.66 -18.14
C LYS A 15 1.39 17.77 -16.64
N PRO A 16 0.93 18.92 -16.13
CA PRO A 16 0.62 19.12 -14.70
C PRO A 16 -0.38 18.10 -14.14
N ALA A 17 -1.32 17.66 -14.97
CA ALA A 17 -2.32 16.64 -14.61
C ALA A 17 -1.69 15.28 -14.31
N PHE A 18 -0.64 14.89 -15.04
CA PHE A 18 0.07 13.62 -14.85
C PHE A 18 0.91 13.63 -13.57
N GLN A 19 1.58 14.75 -13.29
CA GLN A 19 2.32 14.95 -12.04
C GLN A 19 1.37 14.97 -10.82
N ALA A 20 0.19 15.58 -10.93
CA ALA A 20 -0.83 15.55 -9.87
C ALA A 20 -1.38 14.12 -9.62
N LEU A 21 -1.53 13.31 -10.66
CA LEU A 21 -1.88 11.88 -10.54
C LEU A 21 -0.79 11.09 -9.81
N LEU A 22 0.47 11.24 -10.22
CA LEU A 22 1.61 10.59 -9.57
C LEU A 22 1.77 11.04 -8.12
N GLY A 23 1.58 12.32 -7.81
CA GLY A 23 1.63 12.83 -6.43
C GLY A 23 0.55 12.23 -5.53
N ARG A 24 -0.67 12.03 -6.04
CA ARG A 24 -1.76 11.36 -5.30
C ARG A 24 -1.46 9.88 -5.07
N LYS A 25 -0.90 9.20 -6.08
CA LYS A 25 -0.47 7.79 -5.97
C LYS A 25 0.67 7.64 -4.96
N ALA A 26 1.70 8.48 -5.06
CA ALA A 26 2.84 8.48 -4.16
C ALA A 26 2.42 8.76 -2.71
N ARG A 27 1.56 9.74 -2.46
CA ARG A 27 1.06 10.03 -1.10
C ARG A 27 0.34 8.83 -0.49
N PHE A 28 -0.50 8.14 -1.27
CA PHE A 28 -1.19 6.95 -0.79
C PHE A 28 -0.22 5.81 -0.47
N ILE A 29 0.76 5.56 -1.35
CA ILE A 29 1.76 4.50 -1.16
C ILE A 29 2.63 4.83 0.05
N ILE A 30 3.17 6.04 0.14
CA ILE A 30 4.03 6.48 1.24
C ILE A 30 3.31 6.37 2.59
N SER A 31 2.06 6.85 2.69
CA SER A 31 1.28 6.70 3.92
C SER A 31 1.04 5.23 4.29
N SER A 32 0.75 4.37 3.30
CA SER A 32 0.55 2.94 3.50
C SER A 32 1.84 2.24 3.94
N THR A 33 2.97 2.60 3.34
CA THR A 33 4.30 2.09 3.71
C THR A 33 4.67 2.52 5.13
N LEU A 34 4.44 3.78 5.49
CA LEU A 34 4.71 4.28 6.84
C LEU A 34 3.87 3.51 7.88
N PHE A 35 2.59 3.30 7.60
CA PHE A 35 1.70 2.50 8.44
C PHE A 35 2.18 1.05 8.55
N PHE A 36 2.53 0.41 7.42
CA PHE A 36 3.07 -0.94 7.39
C PHE A 36 4.32 -1.08 8.26
N VAL A 37 5.28 -0.17 8.09
CA VAL A 37 6.53 -0.16 8.86
C VAL A 37 6.24 0.02 10.35
N ALA A 38 5.41 1.00 10.72
CA ALA A 38 5.04 1.23 12.10
C ALA A 38 4.35 0.01 12.72
N TYR A 39 3.40 -0.60 12.01
CA TYR A 39 2.68 -1.79 12.47
C TYR A 39 3.58 -3.03 12.55
N TYR A 40 4.52 -3.17 11.61
CA TYR A 40 5.48 -4.26 11.60
C TYR A 40 6.42 -4.20 12.82
N PHE A 41 6.98 -3.02 13.09
CA PHE A 41 7.86 -2.79 14.24
C PHE A 41 7.11 -2.69 15.57
N ALA A 42 5.79 -2.49 15.56
CA ALA A 42 5.00 -2.51 16.79
C ALA A 42 5.16 -3.84 17.54
N LEU A 43 5.23 -4.99 16.86
CA LEU A 43 5.40 -6.28 17.54
C LEU A 43 6.67 -6.36 18.40
N PRO A 44 7.90 -6.16 17.87
CA PRO A 44 9.10 -6.21 18.70
C PRO A 44 9.13 -5.11 19.77
N VAL A 45 8.57 -3.94 19.50
CA VAL A 45 8.44 -2.87 20.50
C VAL A 45 7.51 -3.30 21.64
N LEU A 46 6.31 -3.81 21.34
CA LEU A 46 5.38 -4.30 22.35
C LEU A 46 5.96 -5.48 23.14
N VAL A 47 6.68 -6.39 22.48
CA VAL A 47 7.35 -7.52 23.17
C VAL A 47 8.46 -7.03 24.11
N GLY A 48 9.24 -6.02 23.70
CA GLY A 48 10.34 -5.48 24.49
C GLY A 48 9.90 -4.60 25.67
N TYR A 49 8.90 -3.73 25.45
CA TYR A 49 8.42 -2.78 26.47
C TYR A 49 7.26 -3.31 27.31
N PHE A 50 6.41 -4.17 26.75
CA PHE A 50 5.21 -4.71 27.39
C PHE A 50 5.14 -6.25 27.30
N PRO A 51 6.18 -6.97 27.78
CA PRO A 51 6.25 -8.43 27.67
C PRO A 51 5.08 -9.13 28.37
N ASP A 52 4.58 -8.59 29.49
CA ASP A 52 3.47 -9.20 30.24
C ASP A 52 2.15 -9.17 29.47
N LEU A 53 1.92 -8.12 28.67
CA LEU A 53 0.77 -8.06 27.76
C LEU A 53 0.95 -9.10 26.65
N MET A 54 2.12 -9.15 26.02
CA MET A 54 2.37 -10.04 24.88
C MET A 54 2.38 -11.53 25.26
N LYS A 55 2.71 -11.86 26.52
CA LYS A 55 2.65 -13.21 27.09
C LYS A 55 1.24 -13.63 27.48
N LYS A 56 0.27 -12.71 27.55
CA LYS A 56 -1.09 -13.04 27.96
C LYS A 56 -1.69 -14.09 27.03
N GLU A 57 -2.02 -15.23 27.61
CA GLU A 57 -2.64 -16.36 26.91
C GLU A 57 -4.09 -16.03 26.56
N VAL A 58 -4.49 -16.36 25.34
CA VAL A 58 -5.83 -16.14 24.78
C VAL A 58 -6.54 -17.47 24.61
N LEU A 59 -5.87 -18.46 24.01
CA LEU A 59 -6.37 -19.84 23.86
C LEU A 59 -5.24 -20.83 24.15
N GLY A 60 -5.20 -21.36 25.37
CA GLY A 60 -4.12 -22.25 25.80
C GLY A 60 -2.75 -21.60 25.60
N ARG A 61 -1.88 -22.24 24.79
CA ARG A 61 -0.51 -21.74 24.51
C ARG A 61 -0.45 -20.55 23.52
N LEU A 62 -1.58 -20.14 22.93
CA LEU A 62 -1.64 -18.98 22.04
C LEU A 62 -1.71 -17.70 22.86
N ASN A 63 -0.63 -16.94 22.87
CA ASN A 63 -0.56 -15.62 23.48
C ASN A 63 -0.86 -14.48 22.49
N LEU A 64 -0.96 -13.26 23.02
CA LEU A 64 -1.22 -12.07 22.22
C LEU A 64 -0.14 -11.79 21.16
N ALA A 65 1.12 -12.16 21.39
CA ALA A 65 2.16 -12.02 20.37
C ALA A 65 1.88 -12.88 19.13
N TYR A 66 1.42 -14.12 19.30
CA TYR A 66 1.01 -14.95 18.17
C TYR A 66 -0.19 -14.37 17.43
N LEU A 67 -1.17 -13.83 18.15
CA LEU A 67 -2.33 -13.19 17.53
C LEU A 67 -1.93 -11.95 16.72
N PHE A 68 -1.01 -11.14 17.24
CA PHE A 68 -0.48 -9.97 16.53
C PHE A 68 0.37 -10.38 15.32
N ALA A 69 1.18 -11.42 15.44
CA ALA A 69 1.91 -11.96 14.29
C ALA A 69 0.95 -12.44 13.19
N LEU A 70 -0.16 -13.08 13.57
CA LEU A 70 -1.20 -13.48 12.61
C LEU A 70 -1.89 -12.28 11.97
N SER A 71 -2.17 -11.21 12.73
CA SER A 71 -2.80 -10.01 12.19
C SER A 71 -1.92 -9.28 11.17
N GLN A 72 -0.59 -9.46 11.19
CA GLN A 72 0.30 -8.93 10.16
C GLN A 72 -0.02 -9.49 8.76
N PHE A 73 -0.43 -10.77 8.64
CA PHE A 73 -0.82 -11.33 7.35
C PHE A 73 -2.08 -10.66 6.81
N PHE A 74 -3.11 -10.51 7.65
CA PHE A 74 -4.35 -9.82 7.29
C PHE A 74 -4.10 -8.35 6.93
N MET A 75 -3.21 -7.68 7.66
CA MET A 75 -2.79 -6.31 7.38
C MET A 75 -2.12 -6.19 6.00
N ALA A 76 -1.20 -7.10 5.66
CA ALA A 76 -0.55 -7.12 4.35
C ALA A 76 -1.56 -7.36 3.21
N TRP A 77 -2.47 -8.32 3.39
CA TRP A 77 -3.55 -8.57 2.42
C TRP A 77 -4.52 -7.39 2.30
N ALA A 78 -4.87 -6.74 3.40
CA ALA A 78 -5.72 -5.55 3.37
C ALA A 78 -5.04 -4.42 2.59
N LEU A 79 -3.75 -4.17 2.82
CA LEU A 79 -2.99 -3.18 2.05
C LEU A 79 -2.93 -3.54 0.56
N ALA A 80 -2.67 -4.81 0.23
CA ALA A 80 -2.66 -5.27 -1.16
C ALA A 80 -4.04 -5.08 -1.83
N TRP A 81 -5.13 -5.41 -1.13
CA TRP A 81 -6.49 -5.25 -1.64
C TRP A 81 -6.89 -3.79 -1.81
N ILE A 82 -6.58 -2.92 -0.85
CA ILE A 82 -6.83 -1.49 -0.96
C ILE A 82 -6.00 -0.92 -2.11
N TYR A 83 -4.73 -1.34 -2.24
CA TYR A 83 -3.86 -0.92 -3.34
C TYR A 83 -4.44 -1.33 -4.71
N THR A 84 -4.83 -2.59 -4.91
CA THR A 84 -5.36 -3.05 -6.21
C THR A 84 -6.64 -2.32 -6.57
N ARG A 85 -7.52 -2.07 -5.60
CA ARG A 85 -8.75 -1.29 -5.81
C ARG A 85 -8.45 0.17 -6.15
N LYS A 86 -7.45 0.79 -5.52
CA LYS A 86 -7.05 2.17 -5.81
C LYS A 86 -6.30 2.30 -7.13
N ALA A 87 -5.48 1.31 -7.47
CA ALA A 87 -4.80 1.20 -8.76
C ALA A 87 -5.81 1.09 -9.90
N ALA A 88 -6.82 0.24 -9.78
CA ALA A 88 -7.89 0.14 -10.78
C ALA A 88 -8.66 1.46 -10.99
N GLN A 89 -8.77 2.29 -9.95
CA GLN A 89 -9.35 3.63 -10.08
C GLN A 89 -8.43 4.57 -10.87
N TRP A 90 -7.13 4.57 -10.57
CA TRP A 90 -6.15 5.39 -11.29
C TRP A 90 -5.99 4.96 -12.75
N ASP A 91 -6.06 3.66 -13.03
CA ASP A 91 -5.97 3.14 -14.39
C ASP A 91 -7.16 3.59 -15.25
N LYS A 92 -8.37 3.70 -14.65
CA LYS A 92 -9.53 4.29 -15.33
C LYS A 92 -9.35 5.79 -15.60
N GLU A 93 -8.89 6.55 -14.60
CA GLU A 93 -8.60 7.98 -14.77
C GLU A 93 -7.51 8.22 -15.83
N ALA A 94 -6.49 7.37 -15.89
CA ALA A 94 -5.44 7.45 -16.91
C ALA A 94 -5.96 7.09 -18.31
N ALA A 95 -6.87 6.11 -18.43
CA ALA A 95 -7.49 5.73 -19.70
C ALA A 95 -8.34 6.86 -20.29
N GLU A 96 -9.09 7.61 -19.47
CA GLU A 96 -9.86 8.78 -19.91
C GLU A 96 -8.96 9.91 -20.45
N VAL A 97 -7.80 10.15 -19.81
CA VAL A 97 -6.84 11.17 -20.28
C VAL A 97 -6.20 10.79 -21.62
N VAL A 98 -6.09 9.49 -21.93
CA VAL A 98 -5.53 8.99 -23.20
C VAL A 98 -6.58 8.92 -24.31
N GLN A 99 -7.85 8.65 -24.00
CA GLN A 99 -8.95 8.58 -24.99
C GLN A 99 -9.58 9.92 -25.35
N GLY A 100 -9.43 10.96 -24.51
CA GLY A 100 -9.92 12.31 -24.80
C GLY A 100 -9.10 13.10 -25.83
N HIS A 101 -8.18 12.43 -26.55
CA HIS A 101 -7.33 12.99 -27.61
C HIS A 101 -7.54 12.23 -28.92
#